data_AF-A0A7C9BFH4-F1
#
_entry.id   AF-A0A7C9BFH4-F1
#
_cell.length_a   1.000
_cell.length_b   1.000
_cell.length_c   1.000
_cell.angle_alpha   90.00
_cell.angle_beta   90.00
_cell.angle_gamma   90.00
#
_symmetry.space_group_name_H-M   'P 1'
#
loop_
_entity.id
_entity.type
_entity.pdbx_description
1 polymer ?
#
loop_
_entity_poly.entity_id
_entity_poly.type
_entity_poly.pdbx_seq_one_letter_code
_entity_poly.pdbx_strand_id
1 'polypeptide(L)'
;MKQTNKLHKAFQSDLEAQAFKYYAMGLSCREVGKLLDLSARTVERYSQKNRWQDKLSVKTVEQRAYELHEAGKTYEEIAKALKVSRATVYNYMKRHKANLAANEQFQNP
;
A
#
# COMPACT_ATOMS: atom_id res chain seq x y z
N MET A 1 -32.86 10.65 -20.42
CA MET A 1 -31.46 10.40 -20.79
C MET A 1 -30.56 11.21 -19.87
N LYS A 2 -29.82 10.59 -18.94
CA LYS A 2 -28.95 11.33 -18.01
C LYS A 2 -27.65 11.68 -18.74
N GLN A 3 -27.48 12.96 -19.09
CA GLN A 3 -26.19 13.48 -19.54
C GLN A 3 -25.17 13.29 -18.40
N THR A 4 -24.21 12.39 -18.58
CA THR A 4 -23.09 12.25 -17.66
C THR A 4 -21.99 13.19 -18.11
N ASN A 5 -21.77 14.22 -17.28
CA ASN A 5 -20.85 15.31 -17.53
C ASN A 5 -19.40 14.81 -17.47
N LYS A 6 -18.72 14.82 -18.63
CA LYS A 6 -17.35 14.33 -18.86
C LYS A 6 -16.31 15.09 -17.99
N LEU A 7 -16.66 16.27 -17.48
CA LEU A 7 -15.84 17.11 -16.60
C LEU A 7 -15.65 16.55 -15.18
N HIS A 8 -16.64 15.84 -14.63
CA HIS A 8 -16.55 15.30 -13.26
C HIS A 8 -15.45 14.24 -13.10
N LYS A 9 -15.08 13.55 -14.18
CA LYS A 9 -14.13 12.43 -14.11
C LYS A 9 -12.69 12.87 -13.92
N ALA A 10 -12.30 14.02 -14.48
CA ALA A 10 -10.97 14.59 -14.34
C ALA A 10 -10.78 15.28 -12.98
N PHE A 11 -11.79 16.02 -12.48
CA PHE A 11 -11.75 16.61 -11.14
C PHE A 11 -11.83 15.56 -10.01
N GLN A 12 -12.45 14.41 -10.27
CA GLN A 12 -12.53 13.31 -9.31
C GLN A 12 -11.16 12.72 -8.95
N SER A 13 -10.18 12.71 -9.87
CA SER A 13 -8.84 12.20 -9.52
C SER A 13 -8.14 13.10 -8.52
N ASP A 14 -8.32 14.42 -8.64
CA ASP A 14 -7.66 15.39 -7.78
C ASP A 14 -8.27 15.40 -6.37
N LEU A 15 -9.59 15.30 -6.26
CA LEU A 15 -10.28 15.16 -4.97
C LEU A 15 -9.98 13.82 -4.30
N GLU A 16 -9.89 12.73 -5.04
CA GLU A 16 -9.53 11.40 -4.52
C GLU A 16 -8.08 11.40 -4.00
N ALA A 17 -7.15 12.04 -4.72
CA ALA A 17 -5.75 12.19 -4.29
C ALA A 17 -5.63 13.07 -3.04
N GLN A 18 -6.37 14.19 -2.98
CA GLN A 18 -6.38 15.06 -1.81
C GLN A 18 -7.00 14.36 -0.59
N ALA A 19 -8.08 13.59 -0.78
CA ALA A 19 -8.69 12.78 0.27
C ALA A 19 -7.71 11.73 0.82
N PHE A 20 -6.95 11.06 -0.06
CA PHE A 20 -5.91 10.13 0.36
C PHE A 20 -4.80 10.83 1.15
N LYS A 21 -4.36 12.02 0.74
CA LYS A 21 -3.34 12.80 1.46
C LYS A 21 -3.76 13.09 2.90
N TYR A 22 -4.99 13.56 3.13
CA TYR A 22 -5.49 13.82 4.47
C TYR A 22 -5.70 12.52 5.28
N TYR A 23 -6.16 11.46 4.63
CA TYR A 23 -6.27 10.15 5.28
C TYR A 23 -4.90 9.60 5.71
N ALA A 24 -3.87 9.78 4.88
CA ALA A 24 -2.48 9.41 5.19
C ALA A 24 -1.88 10.21 6.36
N MET A 25 -2.40 11.41 6.64
CA MET A 25 -2.05 12.21 7.82
C MET A 25 -2.77 11.73 9.10
N GLY A 26 -3.62 10.72 9.00
CA GLY A 26 -4.34 10.13 10.14
C GLY A 26 -5.76 10.66 10.35
N LEU A 27 -6.30 11.46 9.43
CA LEU A 27 -7.68 11.94 9.55
C LEU A 27 -8.69 10.83 9.22
N SER A 28 -9.80 10.81 9.94
CA SER A 28 -10.91 9.88 9.67
C SER A 28 -11.65 10.25 8.39
N CYS A 29 -12.32 9.28 7.76
CA CYS A 29 -13.14 9.51 6.56
C CYS A 29 -14.20 10.62 6.76
N ARG A 30 -14.70 10.81 8.00
CA ARG A 30 -15.67 11.85 8.34
C ARG A 30 -15.05 13.25 8.35
N GLU A 31 -13.83 13.38 8.87
CA GLU A 31 -13.09 14.65 8.90
C GLU A 31 -12.62 15.03 7.50
N VAL A 32 -12.08 14.06 6.75
CA VAL A 32 -11.71 14.25 5.34
C VAL A 32 -12.93 14.69 4.51
N GLY A 33 -14.09 14.09 4.76
CA GLY A 33 -15.34 14.49 4.12
C GLY A 33 -15.70 15.95 4.40
N LYS A 34 -15.64 16.39 5.65
CA LYS A 34 -15.89 17.80 6.02
C LYS A 34 -14.92 18.78 5.35
N LEU A 35 -13.64 18.42 5.25
CA LEU A 35 -12.60 19.28 4.67
C LEU A 35 -12.74 19.44 3.15
N LEU A 36 -13.27 18.43 2.46
CA LEU A 36 -13.38 18.38 1.01
C LEU A 36 -14.80 18.59 0.48
N ASP A 37 -15.75 18.91 1.36
CA ASP A 37 -17.19 18.97 1.07
C ASP A 37 -17.72 17.67 0.41
N LEU A 38 -17.27 16.53 0.94
CA LEU A 38 -17.66 15.19 0.52
C LEU A 38 -18.40 14.46 1.63
N SER A 39 -19.33 13.57 1.24
CA SER A 39 -19.91 12.63 2.21
C SER A 39 -18.84 11.65 2.72
N ALA A 40 -18.88 11.30 4.00
CA ALA A 40 -18.00 10.28 4.57
C ALA A 40 -18.07 8.96 3.79
N ARG A 41 -19.26 8.61 3.27
CA ARG A 41 -19.49 7.41 2.46
C ARG A 41 -18.74 7.43 1.12
N THR A 42 -18.57 8.62 0.52
CA THR A 42 -17.77 8.81 -0.68
C THR A 42 -16.29 8.57 -0.38
N VAL A 43 -15.78 9.11 0.73
CA VAL A 43 -14.39 8.93 1.16
C VAL A 43 -14.11 7.46 1.50
N GLU A 44 -15.02 6.78 2.20
CA GLU A 44 -14.93 5.34 2.47
C GLU A 44 -14.88 4.52 1.19
N ARG A 45 -15.71 4.86 0.19
CA ARG A 45 -15.68 4.21 -1.12
C ARG A 45 -14.33 4.42 -1.80
N TYR A 46 -13.73 5.62 -1.72
CA TYR A 46 -12.38 5.85 -2.23
C TYR A 46 -11.32 5.02 -1.50
N SER A 47 -11.39 4.96 -0.18
CA SER A 47 -10.51 4.15 0.66
C SER A 47 -10.57 2.67 0.27
N GLN A 48 -11.78 2.09 0.18
CA GLN A 48 -11.98 0.69 -0.19
C GLN A 48 -11.54 0.39 -1.62
N LYS A 49 -11.95 1.22 -2.60
CA LYS A 49 -11.60 1.05 -4.01
C LYS A 49 -10.08 1.02 -4.23
N ASN A 50 -9.34 1.83 -3.47
CA ASN A 50 -7.89 2.00 -3.65
C ASN A 50 -7.06 1.30 -2.59
N ARG A 51 -7.70 0.58 -1.67
CA ARG A 51 -7.06 -0.10 -0.52
C ARG A 51 -6.06 0.82 0.19
N TRP A 52 -6.53 1.98 0.65
CA TRP A 52 -5.67 2.98 1.29
C TRP A 52 -4.93 2.43 2.51
N GLN A 53 -5.55 1.51 3.25
CA GLN A 53 -4.93 0.81 4.37
C GLN A 53 -3.68 0.04 3.95
N ASP A 54 -3.75 -0.70 2.83
CA ASP A 54 -2.62 -1.46 2.29
C ASP A 54 -1.49 -0.51 1.86
N LYS A 55 -1.84 0.64 1.27
CA LYS A 55 -0.87 1.66 0.84
C LYS A 55 -0.15 2.34 2.01
N LEU A 56 -0.83 2.46 3.16
CA LEU A 56 -0.28 3.06 4.39
C LEU A 56 0.32 2.02 5.33
N SER A 57 0.14 0.73 5.03
CA SER A 57 0.70 -0.33 5.86
C SER A 57 2.21 -0.18 5.96
N VAL A 58 2.70 -0.14 7.19
CA VAL A 58 4.14 -0.09 7.45
C VAL A 58 4.71 -1.43 7.03
N LYS A 59 5.35 -1.47 5.86
CA LYS A 59 6.06 -2.67 5.41
C LYS A 59 7.12 -3.03 6.43
N THR A 60 7.19 -4.30 6.78
CA THR A 60 8.25 -4.79 7.68
C THR A 60 9.61 -4.67 6.99
N VAL A 61 10.68 -4.62 7.78
CA VAL A 61 12.06 -4.59 7.23
C VAL A 61 12.31 -5.79 6.32
N GLU A 62 11.73 -6.94 6.65
CA GLU A 62 11.78 -8.18 5.85
C GLU A 62 11.08 -8.03 4.49
N GLN A 63 9.89 -7.45 4.45
CA GLN A 63 9.18 -7.18 3.18
C GLN A 63 9.95 -6.20 2.30
N ARG A 64 10.51 -5.13 2.89
CA ARG A 64 11.35 -4.17 2.16
C ARG A 64 12.62 -4.82 1.61
N ALA A 65 13.22 -5.76 2.35
CA ALA A 65 14.38 -6.50 1.86
C ALA A 65 14.04 -7.30 0.61
N TYR A 66 12.88 -7.98 0.60
CA TYR A 66 12.42 -8.75 -0.54
C TYR A 66 12.15 -7.87 -1.78
N GLU A 67 11.47 -6.73 -1.61
CA GLU A 67 11.21 -5.80 -2.71
C GLU A 67 12.50 -5.26 -3.36
N LEU A 68 13.51 -4.97 -2.54
CA LEU A 68 14.82 -4.54 -3.05
C LEU A 68 15.53 -5.67 -3.79
N HIS A 69 15.39 -6.92 -3.33
CA HIS A 69 15.93 -8.09 -4.02
C HIS A 69 15.24 -8.31 -5.38
N GLU A 70 13.90 -8.23 -5.43
CA GLU A 70 13.13 -8.30 -6.68
C GLU A 70 13.50 -7.16 -7.65
N ALA A 71 13.85 -5.99 -7.12
CA ALA A 71 14.40 -4.88 -7.90
C ALA A 71 15.86 -5.10 -8.35
N GLY A 72 16.44 -6.28 -8.11
CA GLY A 72 17.78 -6.68 -8.56
C GLY A 72 18.92 -6.21 -7.66
N LYS A 73 18.64 -5.73 -6.44
CA LYS A 73 19.69 -5.31 -5.49
C LYS A 73 20.38 -6.51 -4.88
N THR A 74 21.69 -6.38 -4.70
CA THR A 74 22.51 -7.38 -4.01
C THR A 74 22.25 -7.37 -2.50
N TYR A 75 22.53 -8.48 -1.82
CA TYR A 75 22.36 -8.56 -0.37
C TYR A 75 23.20 -7.53 0.40
N GLU A 76 24.33 -7.08 -0.14
CA GLU A 76 25.15 -6.03 0.48
C GLU A 76 24.51 -4.64 0.36
N GLU A 77 23.94 -4.32 -0.80
CA GLU A 77 23.19 -3.06 -0.98
C GLU A 77 21.95 -3.02 -0.10
N ILE A 78 21.23 -4.15 0.01
CA ILE A 78 20.04 -4.27 0.85
C ILE A 78 20.43 -4.10 2.33
N ALA A 79 21.50 -4.76 2.77
CA ALA A 79 22.01 -4.64 4.13
C ALA A 79 22.34 -3.18 4.49
N LYS A 80 23.02 -2.46 3.59
CA LYS A 80 23.33 -1.04 3.75
C LYS A 80 22.07 -0.17 3.77
N ALA A 81 21.13 -0.39 2.84
CA ALA A 81 19.88 0.38 2.74
C ALA A 81 18.99 0.22 3.97
N LEU A 82 18.91 -1.00 4.52
CA LEU A 82 18.06 -1.33 5.67
C LEU A 82 18.79 -1.25 7.01
N LYS A 83 20.10 -0.94 7.00
CA LYS A 83 20.97 -0.89 8.19
C LYS A 83 20.94 -2.21 9.00
N VAL A 84 20.95 -3.34 8.30
CA VAL A 84 21.01 -4.69 8.90
C VAL A 84 22.24 -5.43 8.39
N SER A 85 22.58 -6.58 9.01
CA SER A 85 23.69 -7.39 8.52
C SER A 85 23.34 -8.15 7.23
N ARG A 86 24.34 -8.45 6.40
CA ARG A 86 24.16 -9.32 5.21
C ARG A 86 23.54 -10.67 5.55
N ALA A 87 23.94 -11.27 6.68
CA ALA A 87 23.39 -12.53 7.16
C ALA A 87 21.90 -12.41 7.53
N THR A 88 21.49 -11.27 8.08
CA THR A 88 20.08 -10.97 8.36
C THR A 88 19.27 -10.90 7.07
N VAL A 89 19.79 -10.26 6.02
CA VAL A 89 19.14 -10.23 4.70
C VAL A 89 18.96 -11.65 4.15
N TYR A 90 19.98 -12.49 4.23
CA TYR A 90 19.87 -13.90 3.82
C TYR A 90 18.76 -14.65 4.59
N ASN A 91 18.68 -14.45 5.91
CA ASN A 91 17.65 -15.07 6.75
C ASN A 91 16.24 -14.60 6.37
N TYR A 92 16.06 -13.34 6.00
CA TYR A 92 14.80 -12.82 5.45
C TYR A 92 14.38 -13.56 4.18
N MET A 93 15.30 -13.76 3.23
CA MET A 93 14.99 -14.50 1.99
C MET A 93 14.63 -15.96 2.27
N LYS A 94 15.37 -16.60 3.19
CA LYS A 94 15.11 -17.99 3.58
C LYS A 94 13.71 -18.15 4.21
N ARG A 95 13.33 -17.24 5.12
CA ARG A 95 12.01 -17.24 5.77
C ARG A 95 10.89 -16.95 4.78
N HIS A 96 11.10 -16.01 3.87
CA HIS A 96 10.13 -15.70 2.81
C HIS A 96 9.86 -16.92 1.93
N LYS A 97 10.90 -17.63 1.48
CA LYS A 97 10.76 -18.87 0.70
C LYS A 97 10.05 -19.98 1.47
N ALA A 98 10.33 -20.13 2.75
CA ALA A 98 9.65 -21.10 3.61
C ALA A 98 8.16 -20.78 3.78
N ASN A 99 7.81 -19.50 3.94
CA ASN A 99 6.42 -19.07 4.03
C ASN A 99 5.65 -19.28 2.72
N LEU A 100 6.28 -19.03 1.57
CA LEU A 100 5.69 -19.32 0.26
C LEU A 100 5.39 -20.82 0.10
N ALA A 101 6.38 -21.68 0.40
CA ALA A 101 6.23 -23.13 0.32
C ALA A 101 5.17 -23.67 1.29
N ALA A 102 5.08 -23.10 2.49
CA ALA A 102 4.04 -23.46 3.46
C ALA A 102 2.65 -23.08 2.94
N ASN A 103 2.48 -21.91 2.31
CA ASN A 103 1.19 -21.44 1.83
C ASN A 103 0.68 -22.23 0.60
N GLU A 104 1.59 -22.71 -0.25
CA GLU A 104 1.28 -23.58 -1.40
C GLU A 104 0.73 -24.95 -0.99
N GLN A 105 1.13 -25.47 0.19
CA GLN A 105 0.70 -26.77 0.70
C GLN A 105 -0.75 -26.81 1.19
N PHE A 106 -1.40 -25.66 1.40
CA PHE A 106 -2.79 -25.55 1.88
C PHE A 106 -3.80 -25.09 0.82
N GLN A 107 -3.36 -24.88 -0.43
CA GLN A 107 -4.22 -24.41 -1.55
C GLN A 107 -4.54 -25.49 -2.59
N ASN A 108 -4.26 -26.76 -2.30
CA ASN A 108 -4.62 -27.86 -3.19
C ASN A 108 -5.87 -28.59 -2.64
N PRO A 109 -7.07 -28.39 -3.22
CA PRO A 109 -8.25 -29.19 -2.89
C PRO A 109 -8.11 -30.64 -3.32
#